data_AF-A0A255DZD8-F1
#
_entry.id   AF-A0A255DZD8-F1
#
_cell.length_a   1.000
_cell.length_b   1.000
_cell.length_c   1.000
_cell.angle_alpha   90.00
_cell.angle_beta   90.00
_cell.angle_gamma   90.00
#
_symmetry.space_group_name_H-M   'P 1'
#
loop_
_entity.id
_entity.type
_entity.pdbx_description
1 polymer ?
#
loop_
_entity_poly.entity_id
_entity_poly.type
_entity_poly.pdbx_seq_one_letter_code
_entity_poly.pdbx_strand_id
1 'polypeptide(L)'
;MSSGSTTRPTLDHPVDRRLVLLAVRIGAVLGVVSAAAAGWAMAYAPRFVTGLQPWPVVAFVCAALVGAVAVLQAWWWHRPGKDWTPRLRQVSWWLHLGGYLAALGLMWAGLAVVIRVQGSTTAYTATIVAIAAGIGAVGLSGVNYVRDSGPSGLPHHHAQRISAAVAGRAAAKDAAFEAEQRRQWAAYEAEQSGSDRSEQS
;
A
#
# COMPACT_ATOMS: atom_id res chain seq x y z
N MET A 1 -21.35 -8.44 -28.15
CA MET A 1 -20.78 -7.66 -27.03
C MET A 1 -20.70 -8.59 -25.82
N SER A 2 -19.51 -9.14 -25.57
CA SER A 2 -19.26 -9.99 -24.41
C SER A 2 -19.01 -9.09 -23.21
N SER A 3 -20.01 -8.93 -22.35
CA SER A 3 -19.83 -8.38 -21.01
C SER A 3 -18.99 -9.38 -20.21
N GLY A 4 -17.67 -9.25 -20.33
CA GLY A 4 -16.71 -9.93 -19.48
C GLY A 4 -17.12 -9.69 -18.02
N SER A 5 -17.66 -10.73 -17.41
CA SER A 5 -18.06 -10.73 -16.01
C SER A 5 -16.85 -10.27 -15.22
N THR A 6 -16.95 -9.06 -14.67
CA THR A 6 -16.00 -8.54 -13.72
C THR A 6 -16.14 -9.42 -12.50
N THR A 7 -15.38 -10.51 -12.46
CA THR A 7 -15.27 -11.40 -11.32
C THR A 7 -14.87 -10.51 -10.15
N ARG A 8 -15.85 -10.19 -9.28
CA ARG A 8 -15.57 -9.60 -7.99
C ARG A 8 -14.44 -10.43 -7.39
N PRO A 9 -13.28 -9.87 -7.07
CA PRO A 9 -12.31 -10.55 -6.24
C PRO A 9 -12.96 -10.54 -4.87
N THR A 10 -13.81 -11.53 -4.64
CA THR A 10 -14.43 -11.74 -3.37
C THR A 10 -13.35 -12.19 -2.42
N LEU A 11 -13.20 -11.48 -1.31
CA LEU A 11 -12.50 -11.95 -0.11
C LEU A 11 -13.26 -13.15 0.53
N ASP A 12 -13.90 -14.00 -0.29
CA ASP A 12 -14.72 -15.12 0.13
C ASP A 12 -13.87 -16.37 0.36
N HIS A 13 -12.57 -16.36 0.02
CA HIS A 13 -11.69 -17.43 0.46
C HIS A 13 -11.37 -17.22 1.96
N PRO A 14 -11.85 -18.09 2.87
CA PRO A 14 -11.75 -17.87 4.32
C PRO A 14 -10.29 -17.83 4.83
N VAL A 15 -9.35 -18.34 4.03
CA VAL A 15 -7.90 -18.31 4.28
C VAL A 15 -7.33 -16.89 4.16
N ASP A 16 -7.75 -16.14 3.14
CA ASP A 16 -7.22 -14.80 2.85
C ASP A 16 -7.66 -13.78 3.92
N ARG A 17 -8.89 -13.91 4.40
CA ARG A 17 -9.41 -13.05 5.49
C ARG A 17 -8.64 -13.28 6.80
N ARG A 18 -8.26 -14.51 7.12
CA ARG A 18 -7.47 -14.83 8.33
C ARG A 18 -6.06 -14.25 8.24
N LEU A 19 -5.41 -14.36 7.08
CA LEU A 19 -4.07 -13.81 6.86
C LEU A 19 -4.06 -12.28 6.93
N VAL A 20 -5.06 -11.62 6.36
CA VAL A 20 -5.24 -10.17 6.47
C VAL A 20 -5.44 -9.76 7.93
N LEU A 21 -6.35 -10.41 8.65
CA LEU A 21 -6.59 -10.12 10.06
C LEU A 21 -5.32 -10.32 10.91
N LEU A 22 -4.53 -11.36 10.62
CA LEU A 22 -3.25 -11.58 11.28
C LEU A 22 -2.25 -10.46 10.97
N ALA A 23 -2.10 -10.10 9.69
CA ALA A 23 -1.19 -9.03 9.26
C ALA A 23 -1.54 -7.69 9.91
N VAL A 24 -2.83 -7.30 9.92
CA VAL A 24 -3.26 -6.04 10.52
C VAL A 24 -3.07 -6.06 12.06
N ARG A 25 -3.29 -7.21 12.72
CA ARG A 25 -3.01 -7.36 14.16
C ARG A 25 -1.53 -7.22 14.48
N ILE A 26 -0.66 -7.88 13.72
CA ILE A 26 0.80 -7.74 13.86
C ILE A 26 1.19 -6.28 13.62
N GLY A 27 0.63 -5.63 12.59
CA GLY A 27 0.83 -4.22 12.32
C GLY A 27 0.46 -3.33 13.51
N ALA A 28 -0.68 -3.59 14.17
CA ALA A 28 -1.10 -2.87 15.37
C ALA A 28 -0.14 -3.08 16.54
N VAL A 29 0.30 -4.32 16.79
CA VAL A 29 1.30 -4.63 17.83
C VAL A 29 2.61 -3.90 17.56
N LEU A 30 3.12 -3.93 16.33
CA LEU A 30 4.32 -3.21 15.93
C LEU A 30 4.14 -1.69 16.09
N GLY A 31 2.95 -1.16 15.83
CA GLY A 31 2.63 0.25 16.04
C GLY A 31 2.73 0.65 17.52
N VAL A 32 2.20 -0.19 18.42
CA VAL A 32 2.32 0.01 19.88
C VAL A 32 3.76 -0.09 20.34
N VAL A 33 4.50 -1.10 19.85
CA VAL A 33 5.94 -1.27 20.14
C VAL A 33 6.74 -0.06 19.67
N SER A 34 6.44 0.46 18.48
CA SER A 34 7.07 1.67 17.94
C SER A 34 6.87 2.87 18.85
N ALA A 35 5.63 3.13 19.26
CA ALA A 35 5.30 4.24 20.17
C ALA A 35 5.96 4.09 21.55
N ALA A 36 5.95 2.87 22.11
CA ALA A 36 6.59 2.58 23.40
C ALA A 36 8.11 2.76 23.33
N ALA A 37 8.75 2.26 22.27
CA ALA A 37 10.19 2.41 22.06
C ALA A 37 10.59 3.88 21.84
N ALA A 38 9.79 4.64 21.08
CA ALA A 38 10.02 6.08 20.90
C ALA A 38 9.83 6.86 22.22
N GLY A 39 8.84 6.49 23.03
CA GLY A 39 8.64 7.07 24.36
C GLY A 39 9.80 6.78 25.30
N TRP A 40 10.32 5.55 25.27
CA TRP A 40 11.51 5.16 26.03
C TRP A 40 12.75 5.93 25.58
N ALA A 41 12.95 6.05 24.27
CA ALA A 41 14.02 6.87 23.69
C ALA A 41 13.90 8.35 24.11
N MET A 42 12.68 8.92 24.07
CA MET A 42 12.42 10.29 24.50
C MET A 42 12.68 10.51 25.99
N ALA A 43 12.39 9.53 26.86
CA ALA A 43 12.66 9.63 28.29
C ALA A 43 14.17 9.60 28.61
N TYR A 44 14.96 8.86 27.82
CA TYR A 44 16.40 8.72 28.04
C TYR A 44 17.25 9.75 27.28
N ALA A 45 16.83 10.17 26.08
CA ALA A 45 17.60 11.04 25.20
C ALA A 45 18.07 12.35 25.87
N PRO A 46 17.24 13.10 26.65
CA PRO A 46 17.65 14.35 27.28
C PRO A 46 18.90 14.27 28.17
N ARG A 47 19.25 13.08 28.65
CA ARG A 47 20.47 12.85 29.46
C ARG A 47 21.76 12.85 28.63
N PHE A 48 21.63 12.76 27.31
CA PHE A 48 22.74 12.55 26.37
C PHE A 48 22.75 13.55 25.21
N VAL A 49 21.86 14.54 25.23
CA VAL A 49 21.86 15.66 24.27
C VAL A 49 21.99 16.97 25.02
N THR A 50 22.85 17.86 24.52
CA THR A 50 22.96 19.23 25.01
C THR A 50 21.90 20.12 24.36
N GLY A 51 21.15 20.87 25.18
CA GLY A 51 20.12 21.81 24.74
C GLY A 51 18.74 21.19 24.44
N LEU A 52 17.76 22.05 24.16
CA LEU A 52 16.40 21.65 23.77
C LEU A 52 16.40 21.14 22.33
N GLN A 53 16.30 19.82 22.15
CA GLN A 53 16.17 19.20 20.84
C GLN A 53 14.71 18.73 20.65
N PRO A 54 13.97 19.23 19.63
CA PRO A 54 12.58 18.85 19.44
C PRO A 54 12.42 17.42 18.88
N TRP A 55 13.49 16.85 18.32
CA TRP A 55 13.43 15.59 17.56
C TRP A 55 12.92 14.37 18.31
N PRO A 56 13.28 14.11 19.59
CA PRO A 56 12.72 12.99 20.34
C PRO A 56 11.20 13.10 20.52
N VAL A 57 10.69 14.32 20.74
CA VAL A 57 9.25 14.60 20.86
C VAL A 57 8.56 14.37 19.51
N VAL A 58 9.11 14.91 18.42
CA VAL A 58 8.57 14.71 17.07
C VAL A 58 8.56 13.22 16.70
N ALA A 59 9.64 12.48 16.98
CA ALA A 59 9.72 11.04 16.74
C ALA A 59 8.64 10.28 17.54
N PHE A 60 8.45 10.62 18.82
CA PHE A 60 7.40 10.02 19.64
C PHE A 60 6.00 10.29 19.09
N VAL A 61 5.69 11.54 18.73
CA VAL A 61 4.39 11.90 18.14
C VAL A 61 4.15 11.13 16.84
N CYS A 62 5.14 11.07 15.95
CA CYS A 62 5.05 10.31 14.71
C CYS A 62 4.83 8.80 14.96
N ALA A 63 5.56 8.20 15.90
CA ALA A 63 5.37 6.79 16.27
C ALA A 63 3.99 6.53 16.88
N ALA A 64 3.50 7.43 17.73
CA ALA A 64 2.17 7.35 18.32
C ALA A 64 1.06 7.45 17.24
N LEU A 65 1.23 8.33 16.25
CA LEU A 65 0.29 8.43 15.12
C LEU A 65 0.29 7.17 14.27
N VAL A 66 1.47 6.59 13.97
CA VAL A 66 1.58 5.30 13.29
C VAL A 66 0.85 4.21 14.09
N GLY A 67 1.07 4.14 15.40
CA GLY A 67 0.40 3.20 16.29
C GLY A 67 -1.12 3.36 16.30
N ALA A 68 -1.61 4.60 16.43
CA ALA A 68 -3.03 4.91 16.44
C ALA A 68 -3.71 4.50 15.13
N VAL A 69 -3.09 4.81 13.99
CA VAL A 69 -3.60 4.38 12.67
C VAL A 69 -3.63 2.86 12.56
N ALA A 70 -2.55 2.17 12.96
CA ALA A 70 -2.47 0.71 12.86
C ALA A 70 -3.52 0.01 13.74
N VAL A 71 -3.73 0.49 14.96
CA VAL A 71 -4.77 -0.03 15.89
C VAL A 71 -6.17 0.25 15.35
N LEU A 72 -6.42 1.45 14.83
CA LEU A 72 -7.72 1.81 14.26
C LEU A 72 -8.06 0.94 13.04
N GLN A 73 -7.08 0.67 12.18
CA GLN A 73 -7.26 -0.25 11.05
C GLN A 73 -7.53 -1.68 11.54
N ALA A 74 -6.82 -2.17 12.55
CA ALA A 74 -7.09 -3.50 13.15
C ALA A 74 -8.50 -3.61 13.72
N TRP A 75 -8.94 -2.57 14.40
CA TRP A 75 -10.28 -2.50 14.96
C TRP A 75 -11.37 -2.49 13.90
N TRP A 76 -11.21 -1.73 12.82
CA TRP A 76 -12.14 -1.73 11.69
C TRP A 76 -12.23 -3.08 10.99
N TRP A 77 -11.09 -3.74 10.77
CA TRP A 77 -11.08 -5.08 10.17
C TRP A 77 -11.75 -6.15 11.05
N HIS A 78 -11.86 -5.92 12.35
CA HIS A 78 -12.58 -6.81 13.26
C HIS A 78 -14.10 -6.65 13.17
N ARG A 79 -14.62 -5.55 12.60
CA ARG A 79 -16.06 -5.31 12.48
C ARG A 79 -16.71 -6.15 11.35
N PRO A 80 -18.01 -6.49 11.49
CA PRO A 80 -18.74 -7.22 10.45
C PRO A 80 -18.88 -6.38 9.17
N GLY A 81 -18.82 -7.04 8.01
CA GLY A 81 -18.72 -6.36 6.71
C GLY A 81 -19.95 -5.58 6.24
N LYS A 82 -21.00 -5.50 7.07
CA LYS A 82 -22.21 -4.72 6.80
C LYS A 82 -21.99 -3.20 6.92
N ASP A 83 -20.90 -2.78 7.56
CA ASP A 83 -20.61 -1.37 7.86
C ASP A 83 -19.69 -0.68 6.86
N TRP A 84 -19.20 -1.36 5.81
CA TRP A 84 -18.26 -0.79 4.84
C TRP A 84 -18.95 0.20 3.89
N THR A 85 -19.08 1.45 4.33
CA THR A 85 -19.67 2.54 3.53
C THR A 85 -18.62 3.26 2.67
N PRO A 86 -19.02 3.94 1.57
CA PRO A 86 -18.14 4.79 0.77
C PRO A 86 -17.39 5.86 1.58
N ARG A 87 -18.00 6.35 2.67
CA ARG A 87 -17.37 7.31 3.58
C ARG A 87 -16.23 6.68 4.39
N LEU A 88 -16.45 5.48 4.95
CA LEU A 88 -15.42 4.72 5.67
C LEU A 88 -14.22 4.41 4.78
N ARG A 89 -14.48 4.11 3.50
CA ARG A 89 -13.44 3.96 2.48
C ARG A 89 -12.60 5.24 2.34
N GLN A 90 -13.22 6.38 2.09
CA GLN A 90 -12.50 7.65 1.96
C GLN A 90 -11.68 8.01 3.22
N VAL A 91 -12.25 7.78 4.42
CA VAL A 91 -11.53 8.04 5.69
C VAL A 91 -10.35 7.09 5.86
N SER A 92 -10.51 5.80 5.55
CA SER A 92 -9.42 4.82 5.63
C SER A 92 -8.27 5.19 4.67
N TRP A 93 -8.54 5.85 3.55
CA TRP A 93 -7.53 6.28 2.58
C TRP A 93 -6.70 7.43 3.15
N TRP A 94 -7.37 8.42 3.73
CA TRP A 94 -6.70 9.54 4.39
C TRP A 94 -5.88 9.10 5.59
N LEU A 95 -6.38 8.15 6.39
CA LEU A 95 -5.61 7.57 7.49
C LEU A 95 -4.39 6.80 6.99
N HIS A 96 -4.51 6.09 5.88
CA HIS A 96 -3.39 5.39 5.27
C HIS A 96 -2.30 6.36 4.80
N LEU A 97 -2.70 7.44 4.10
CA LEU A 97 -1.78 8.50 3.69
C LEU A 97 -1.15 9.21 4.90
N GLY A 98 -1.95 9.53 5.92
CA GLY A 98 -1.48 10.11 7.17
C GLY A 98 -0.49 9.20 7.90
N GLY A 99 -0.72 7.89 7.91
CA GLY A 99 0.20 6.89 8.45
C GLY A 99 1.55 6.88 7.73
N TYR A 100 1.57 7.00 6.41
CA TYR A 100 2.83 7.12 5.65
C TYR A 100 3.59 8.41 5.97
N LEU A 101 2.89 9.55 6.02
CA LEU A 101 3.51 10.82 6.39
C LEU A 101 4.07 10.77 7.83
N ALA A 102 3.34 10.14 8.75
CA ALA A 102 3.81 9.92 10.12
C ALA A 102 5.04 9.00 10.15
N ALA A 103 5.08 7.90 9.38
CA ALA A 103 6.24 7.03 9.31
C ALA A 103 7.46 7.72 8.69
N LEU A 104 7.29 8.54 7.65
CA LEU A 104 8.37 9.36 7.09
C LEU A 104 8.89 10.36 8.11
N GLY A 105 8.00 11.02 8.85
CA GLY A 105 8.36 11.91 9.96
C GLY A 105 9.12 11.18 11.07
N LEU A 106 8.69 9.95 11.42
CA LEU A 106 9.39 9.09 12.38
C LEU A 106 10.80 8.73 11.91
N MET A 107 10.96 8.36 10.63
CA MET A 107 12.28 8.04 10.07
C MET A 107 13.20 9.27 10.12
N TRP A 108 12.71 10.44 9.73
CA TRP A 108 13.50 11.67 9.70
C TRP A 108 13.88 12.12 11.12
N ALA A 109 12.90 12.23 12.01
CA ALA A 109 13.13 12.64 13.39
C ALA A 109 13.95 11.60 14.16
N GLY A 110 13.69 10.31 13.96
CA GLY A 110 14.45 9.22 14.57
C GLY A 110 15.91 9.20 14.11
N LEU A 111 16.18 9.43 12.83
CA LEU A 111 17.56 9.59 12.34
C LEU A 111 18.26 10.80 12.98
N ALA A 112 17.54 11.92 13.14
CA ALA A 112 18.06 13.10 13.82
C ALA A 112 18.40 12.82 15.30
N VAL A 113 17.61 11.98 15.99
CA VAL A 113 17.91 11.52 17.37
C VAL A 113 19.14 10.62 17.39
N VAL A 114 19.22 9.63 16.48
CA VAL A 114 20.33 8.69 16.39
C VAL A 114 21.68 9.39 16.22
N ILE A 115 21.76 10.43 15.38
CA ILE A 115 23.00 11.19 15.14
C ILE A 115 23.44 11.98 16.38
N ARG A 116 22.47 12.43 17.19
CA ARG A 116 22.70 13.36 18.31
C ARG A 116 22.91 12.66 19.65
N VAL A 117 22.34 11.47 19.83
CA VAL A 117 22.51 10.67 21.05
C VAL A 117 23.83 9.90 20.96
N GLN A 118 24.94 10.64 21.04
CA GLN A 118 26.28 10.06 21.07
C GLN A 118 26.56 9.59 22.51
N GLY A 119 26.83 8.29 22.69
CA GLY A 119 27.19 7.71 23.99
C GLY A 119 26.07 7.00 24.77
N SER A 120 24.83 6.95 24.25
CA SER A 120 23.76 6.13 24.85
C SER A 120 23.30 5.01 23.92
N THR A 121 23.83 3.80 24.16
CA THR A 121 23.40 2.58 23.47
C THR A 121 21.89 2.36 23.65
N THR A 122 21.34 2.68 24.82
CA THR A 122 19.92 2.47 25.12
C THR A 122 19.01 3.35 24.26
N ALA A 123 19.24 4.66 24.23
CA ALA A 123 18.41 5.57 23.43
C ALA A 123 18.64 5.38 21.92
N TYR A 124 19.85 4.99 21.51
CA TYR A 124 20.14 4.55 20.15
C TYR A 124 19.29 3.33 19.76
N THR A 125 19.40 2.22 20.51
CA THR A 125 18.68 0.97 20.22
C THR A 125 17.17 1.17 20.27
N ALA A 126 16.66 1.90 21.26
CA ALA A 126 15.23 2.20 21.37
C ALA A 126 14.72 3.00 20.16
N THR A 127 15.51 3.96 19.66
CA THR A 127 15.12 4.73 18.46
C THR A 127 15.12 3.86 17.20
N ILE A 128 16.11 2.99 17.04
CA ILE A 128 16.16 2.04 15.90
C ILE A 128 14.96 1.08 15.95
N VAL A 129 14.64 0.53 17.13
CA VAL A 129 13.46 -0.32 17.33
C VAL A 129 12.18 0.45 16.98
N ALA A 130 12.07 1.71 17.42
CA ALA A 130 10.92 2.54 17.09
C ALA A 130 10.74 2.70 15.58
N ILE A 131 11.81 3.01 14.84
CA ILE A 131 11.80 3.16 13.39
C ILE A 131 11.42 1.84 12.71
N ALA A 132 12.12 0.74 13.03
CA ALA A 132 11.90 -0.56 12.41
C ALA A 132 10.47 -1.07 12.64
N ALA A 133 9.99 -0.98 13.89
CA ALA A 133 8.62 -1.35 14.24
C ALA A 133 7.60 -0.42 13.57
N GLY A 134 7.87 0.89 13.46
CA GLY A 134 6.99 1.84 12.78
C GLY A 134 6.85 1.57 11.28
N ILE A 135 7.96 1.26 10.59
CA ILE A 135 7.96 0.85 9.19
C ILE A 135 7.17 -0.46 9.02
N GLY A 136 7.44 -1.45 9.87
CA GLY A 136 6.70 -2.73 9.85
C GLY A 136 5.20 -2.54 10.12
N ALA A 137 4.85 -1.64 11.04
CA ALA A 137 3.46 -1.30 11.36
C ALA A 137 2.73 -0.73 10.16
N VAL A 138 3.28 0.29 9.48
CA VAL A 138 2.66 0.87 8.27
C VAL A 138 2.69 -0.10 7.10
N GLY A 139 3.76 -0.89 6.96
CA GLY A 139 3.83 -1.95 5.95
C GLY A 139 2.71 -2.98 6.11
N LEU A 140 2.46 -3.48 7.32
CA LEU A 140 1.47 -4.53 7.55
C LEU A 140 0.04 -4.01 7.73
N SER A 141 -0.14 -2.81 8.30
CA SER A 141 -1.47 -2.19 8.44
C SER A 141 -1.92 -1.46 7.18
N GLY A 142 -0.99 -0.78 6.49
CA GLY A 142 -1.26 0.03 5.32
C GLY A 142 -1.51 -0.76 4.04
N VAL A 143 -0.91 -1.95 3.93
CA VAL A 143 -1.21 -2.90 2.86
C VAL A 143 -2.68 -3.36 2.88
N ASN A 144 -3.39 -3.19 3.99
CA ASN A 144 -4.75 -3.67 4.18
C ASN A 144 -5.78 -2.53 4.21
N TYR A 145 -5.60 -1.51 3.36
CA TYR A 145 -6.65 -0.54 3.12
C TYR A 145 -7.95 -1.23 2.69
N VAL A 146 -9.05 -0.76 3.27
CA VAL A 146 -10.39 -1.29 3.07
C VAL A 146 -10.86 -1.00 1.64
N ARG A 147 -11.00 -2.04 0.82
CA ARG A 147 -11.50 -1.93 -0.56
C ARG A 147 -12.68 -2.88 -0.79
N ASP A 148 -13.71 -2.37 -1.47
CA ASP A 148 -14.95 -3.10 -1.80
C ASP A 148 -14.76 -4.23 -2.82
N SER A 149 -13.65 -4.23 -3.55
CA SER A 149 -13.38 -5.23 -4.59
C SER A 149 -11.89 -5.19 -4.95
N GLY A 150 -11.26 -6.35 -4.89
CA GLY A 150 -9.81 -6.48 -5.04
C GLY A 150 -9.31 -7.47 -4.02
N PRO A 151 -8.43 -8.40 -4.39
CA PRO A 151 -7.84 -9.23 -3.37
C PRO A 151 -7.08 -8.33 -2.39
N SER A 152 -6.94 -8.79 -1.16
CA SER A 152 -6.21 -8.07 -0.11
C SER A 152 -4.91 -7.45 -0.65
N GLY A 153 -4.48 -6.29 -0.14
CA GLY A 153 -3.26 -5.66 -0.67
C GLY A 153 -1.98 -6.46 -0.42
N LEU A 154 -2.08 -7.65 0.18
CA LEU A 154 -1.02 -8.62 0.35
C LEU A 154 -0.14 -8.69 -0.92
N PRO A 155 1.19 -8.73 -0.77
CA PRO A 155 2.14 -8.65 -1.88
C PRO A 155 1.84 -9.61 -3.04
N HIS A 156 1.33 -10.81 -2.72
CA HIS A 156 0.95 -11.83 -3.69
C HIS A 156 -0.12 -11.34 -4.67
N HIS A 157 -1.13 -10.64 -4.19
CA HIS A 157 -2.20 -10.13 -5.06
C HIS A 157 -1.82 -8.84 -5.77
N HIS A 158 -0.88 -8.06 -5.22
CA HIS A 158 -0.26 -6.98 -5.98
C HIS A 158 0.50 -7.50 -7.20
N ALA A 159 1.26 -8.60 -7.04
CA ALA A 159 1.94 -9.27 -8.14
C ALA A 159 0.96 -9.86 -9.16
N GLN A 160 -0.15 -10.46 -8.71
CA GLN A 160 -1.23 -10.91 -9.59
C GLN A 160 -1.90 -9.77 -10.37
N ARG A 161 -2.04 -8.58 -9.76
CA ARG A 161 -2.57 -7.40 -10.45
C ARG A 161 -1.62 -6.84 -11.49
N ILE A 162 -0.32 -6.79 -11.19
CA ILE A 162 0.69 -6.36 -12.17
C ILE A 162 0.71 -7.32 -13.34
N SER A 163 0.76 -8.63 -13.08
CA SER A 163 0.74 -9.65 -14.14
C SER A 163 -0.56 -9.62 -14.96
N ALA A 164 -1.73 -9.49 -14.34
CA ALA A 164 -3.00 -9.34 -15.05
C ALA A 164 -3.08 -8.04 -15.87
N ALA A 165 -2.58 -6.92 -15.34
CA ALA A 165 -2.51 -5.66 -16.08
C ALA A 165 -1.54 -5.73 -17.26
N VAL A 166 -0.41 -6.44 -17.10
CA VAL A 166 0.55 -6.71 -18.17
C VAL A 166 -0.08 -7.61 -19.24
N ALA A 167 -0.75 -8.68 -18.85
CA ALA A 167 -1.45 -9.59 -19.76
C ALA A 167 -2.59 -8.87 -20.52
N GLY A 168 -3.38 -8.03 -19.85
CA GLY A 168 -4.42 -7.23 -20.50
C GLY A 168 -3.86 -6.21 -21.50
N ARG A 169 -2.71 -5.58 -21.20
CA ARG A 169 -2.01 -4.71 -22.15
C ARG A 169 -1.44 -5.48 -23.34
N ALA A 170 -0.96 -6.70 -23.15
CA ALA A 170 -0.51 -7.57 -24.23
C ALA A 170 -1.68 -7.95 -25.15
N ALA A 171 -2.78 -8.45 -24.59
CA ALA A 171 -3.98 -8.81 -25.36
C ALA A 171 -4.58 -7.61 -26.13
N ALA A 172 -4.53 -6.40 -25.55
CA ALA A 172 -4.97 -5.18 -26.25
C ALA A 172 -4.06 -4.81 -27.42
N LYS A 173 -2.76 -5.07 -27.33
CA LYS A 173 -1.82 -4.87 -28.45
C LYS A 173 -2.05 -5.90 -29.56
N ASP A 174 -2.28 -7.15 -29.20
CA ASP A 174 -2.53 -8.22 -30.17
C ASP A 174 -3.84 -7.96 -30.95
N ALA A 175 -4.90 -7.56 -30.25
CA ALA A 175 -6.17 -7.17 -30.88
C ALA A 175 -6.04 -5.96 -31.81
N ALA A 176 -5.19 -4.98 -31.45
CA ALA A 176 -4.91 -3.82 -32.30
C ALA A 176 -4.14 -4.21 -33.56
N PHE A 177 -3.18 -5.13 -33.44
CA PHE A 177 -2.42 -5.67 -34.57
C PHE A 177 -3.32 -6.45 -35.53
N GLU A 178 -4.18 -7.33 -35.03
CA GLU A 178 -5.15 -8.07 -35.86
C GLU A 178 -6.17 -7.16 -36.55
N ALA A 179 -6.57 -6.07 -35.90
CA ALA A 179 -7.47 -5.08 -36.50
C ALA A 179 -6.79 -4.32 -37.64
N GLU A 180 -5.51 -4.00 -37.50
CA GLU A 180 -4.72 -3.34 -38.54
C GLU A 180 -4.45 -4.27 -39.72
N GLN A 181 -4.09 -5.54 -39.47
CA GLN A 181 -3.94 -6.54 -40.53
C GLN A 181 -5.23 -6.71 -41.34
N ARG A 182 -6.39 -6.77 -40.67
CA ARG A 182 -7.69 -6.85 -41.35
C ARG A 182 -7.98 -5.63 -42.22
N ARG A 183 -7.58 -4.43 -41.79
CA ARG A 183 -7.72 -3.21 -42.59
C ARG A 183 -6.83 -3.23 -43.83
N GLN A 184 -5.57 -3.64 -43.67
CA GLN A 184 -4.62 -3.74 -44.78
C GLN A 184 -5.06 -4.78 -45.81
N TRP A 185 -5.57 -5.93 -45.36
CA TRP A 185 -6.11 -6.97 -46.24
C TRP A 185 -7.34 -6.48 -47.01
N ALA A 186 -8.27 -5.81 -46.33
CA ALA A 186 -9.46 -5.24 -46.99
C ALA A 186 -9.09 -4.14 -48.01
N ALA A 187 -8.06 -3.34 -47.75
CA ALA A 187 -7.56 -2.35 -48.70
C ALA A 187 -6.93 -3.01 -49.94
N TYR A 188 -6.16 -4.09 -49.75
CA TYR A 188 -5.57 -4.86 -50.84
C TYR A 188 -6.64 -5.53 -51.73
N GLU A 189 -7.67 -6.14 -51.14
CA GLU A 189 -8.79 -6.73 -51.90
C GLU A 189 -9.56 -5.68 -52.71
N ALA A 190 -9.76 -4.49 -52.13
CA ALA A 190 -10.41 -3.38 -52.82
C ALA A 190 -9.60 -2.89 -54.03
N GLU A 191 -8.27 -2.79 -53.90
CA GLU A 191 -7.38 -2.42 -55.00
C GLU A 191 -7.36 -3.47 -56.12
N GLN A 192 -7.31 -4.77 -55.80
CA GLN A 192 -7.38 -5.84 -56.82
C GLN A 192 -8.71 -5.84 -57.58
N SER A 193 -9.83 -5.73 -56.86
CA SER A 193 -11.16 -5.72 -57.49
C SER A 193 -11.42 -4.50 -58.40
N GLY A 194 -10.73 -3.39 -58.14
CA GLY A 194 -10.74 -2.21 -59.00
C GLY A 194 -9.88 -2.40 -60.26
N SER A 195 -8.71 -3.03 -60.13
CA SER A 195 -7.81 -3.37 -61.24
C SER A 195 -8.48 -4.32 -62.24
N ASP A 196 -9.11 -5.40 -61.75
CA ASP A 196 -9.78 -6.40 -62.60
C ASP A 196 -10.96 -5.82 -63.40
N ARG A 197 -11.63 -4.78 -62.87
CA ARG A 197 -12.70 -4.07 -63.60
C ARG A 197 -12.17 -3.14 -64.69
N SER A 198 -10.96 -2.61 -64.53
CA SER A 198 -10.34 -1.71 -65.53
C SER A 198 -9.73 -2.46 -66.72
N GLU A 199 -9.40 -3.75 -66.55
CA GLU A 199 -8.90 -4.59 -67.65
C GLU A 199 -10.03 -5.20 -68.51
N GLN A 200 -11.29 -5.12 -68.06
CA GLN A 200 -12.46 -5.64 -68.78
C GLN A 200 -13.21 -4.59 -69.63
N SER A 201 -12.75 -3.33 -69.66
CA SER A 201 -13.31 -2.23 -70.48
C SER A 201 -12.39 -1.85 -71.62
#